data_AF-A0A928U715-F1
#
_entry.id   AF-A0A928U715-F1
#
_cell.length_a   1.000
_cell.length_b   1.000
_cell.length_c   1.000
_cell.angle_alpha   90.00
_cell.angle_beta   90.00
_cell.angle_gamma   90.00
#
_symmetry.space_group_name_H-M   'P 1'
#
loop_
_entity.id
_entity.type
_entity.pdbx_description
1 polymer ?
#
loop_
_entity_poly.entity_id
_entity_poly.type
_entity_poly.pdbx_seq_one_letter_code
_entity_poly.pdbx_strand_id
1 'polypeptide(L)'
;MTVLTNHQIIEKDGTPLFVLVPYEEYLDVWTRENVTIPQEVVERHILDGYSPVRAWREYKGLSEQEVAARMGISQSAYSQMERPEARLRSTTIHKLAKVLEISPEQLDV
;
A
#
# COMPACT_ATOMS: atom_id res chain seq x y z
N MET A 1 -3.36 -5.92 -27.51
CA MET A 1 -2.45 -4.95 -28.15
C MET A 1 -1.24 -4.84 -27.26
N THR A 2 -0.07 -5.26 -27.74
CA THR A 2 1.19 -5.24 -26.99
C THR A 2 1.68 -3.80 -26.94
N VAL A 3 1.72 -3.19 -25.77
CA VAL A 3 2.30 -1.85 -25.61
C VAL A 3 3.80 -2.03 -25.80
N LEU A 4 4.38 -1.43 -26.84
CA LEU A 4 5.82 -1.40 -27.03
C LEU A 4 6.40 -0.57 -25.89
N THR A 5 6.99 -1.22 -24.88
CA THR A 5 7.77 -0.54 -23.83
C THR A 5 8.87 0.25 -24.54
N ASN A 6 8.95 1.56 -24.33
CA ASN A 6 9.89 2.41 -25.05
C ASN A 6 11.29 2.30 -24.43
N HIS A 7 11.93 1.14 -24.61
CA HIS A 7 13.19 0.81 -23.95
C HIS A 7 14.38 0.88 -24.92
N GLN A 8 15.56 1.16 -24.36
CA GLN A 8 16.84 1.09 -25.08
C GLN A 8 17.67 -0.07 -24.56
N ILE A 9 18.21 -0.90 -25.47
CA ILE A 9 19.10 -2.01 -25.11
C ILE A 9 20.55 -1.57 -25.37
N ILE A 10 21.41 -1.75 -24.36
CA ILE A 10 22.86 -1.63 -24.51
C ILE A 10 23.43 -3.04 -24.62
N GLU A 11 24.09 -3.33 -25.74
CA GLU A 11 24.67 -4.62 -26.04
C GLU A 11 26.19 -4.61 -25.95
N LYS A 12 26.78 -5.79 -25.71
CA LYS A 12 28.20 -6.07 -25.90
C LYS A 12 28.34 -7.32 -26.75
N ASP A 13 29.08 -7.22 -27.85
CA ASP A 13 29.32 -8.33 -28.79
C ASP A 13 28.02 -8.99 -29.29
N GLY A 14 26.98 -8.18 -29.55
CA GLY A 14 25.66 -8.64 -29.98
C GLY A 14 24.81 -9.29 -28.88
N THR A 15 25.27 -9.24 -27.62
CA THR A 15 24.53 -9.74 -26.45
C THR A 15 23.98 -8.57 -25.62
N PRO A 16 22.67 -8.51 -25.34
CA PRO A 16 22.09 -7.53 -24.43
C PRO A 16 22.72 -7.60 -23.03
N LEU A 17 23.23 -6.47 -22.53
CA LEU A 17 23.77 -6.33 -21.18
C LEU A 17 22.86 -5.49 -20.27
N PHE A 18 22.32 -4.40 -20.80
CA PHE A 18 21.44 -3.51 -20.05
C PHE A 18 20.21 -3.16 -20.85
N VAL A 19 19.10 -2.96 -20.16
CA VAL A 19 17.87 -2.41 -20.71
C VAL A 19 17.54 -1.14 -19.93
N LEU A 20 17.44 -0.02 -20.63
CA LEU A 20 17.00 1.26 -20.10
C LEU A 20 15.52 1.37 -20.37
N VAL A 21 14.74 1.45 -19.30
CA VAL A 21 13.30 1.66 -19.35
C VAL A 21 13.05 3.09 -18.86
N PRO A 22 12.16 3.87 -19.52
CA PRO A 22 11.73 5.17 -19.02
C PRO A 22 11.27 5.04 -17.57
N TYR A 23 11.66 6.00 -16.73
CA TYR A 23 11.51 5.84 -15.28
C TYR A 23 10.06 5.60 -14.85
N GLU A 24 9.09 6.27 -15.49
CA GLU A 24 7.66 6.06 -15.21
C GLU A 24 7.18 4.65 -15.56
N GLU A 25 7.68 4.07 -16.66
CA GLU A 25 7.37 2.69 -17.06
C GLU A 25 8.02 1.66 -16.13
N TYR A 26 9.26 1.92 -15.70
CA TYR A 26 9.93 1.09 -14.68
C TYR A 26 9.16 1.12 -13.36
N LEU A 27 8.71 2.31 -12.95
CA LEU A 27 7.98 2.49 -11.70
C LEU A 27 6.61 1.79 -11.73
N ASP A 28 5.86 1.84 -12.84
CA ASP A 28 4.60 1.08 -12.98
C ASP A 28 4.84 -0.43 -12.80
N VAL A 29 5.83 -1.00 -13.49
CA VAL A 29 6.16 -2.43 -13.34
C VAL A 29 6.61 -2.74 -11.92
N TRP A 30 7.49 -1.92 -11.35
CA TRP A 30 8.03 -2.16 -10.03
C TRP A 30 6.96 -2.07 -8.93
N THR A 31 6.07 -1.07 -8.99
CA THR A 31 4.97 -0.88 -8.03
C THR A 31 3.88 -1.95 -8.15
N ARG A 32 3.69 -2.55 -9.33
CA ARG A 32 2.76 -3.67 -9.52
C ARG A 32 3.29 -4.98 -8.96
N GLU A 33 4.60 -5.18 -9.02
CA GLU A 33 5.26 -6.41 -8.55
C GLU A 33 5.68 -6.32 -7.07
N ASN A 34 5.77 -5.12 -6.49
CA ASN A 34 6.24 -4.91 -5.12
C ASN A 34 5.22 -4.15 -4.28
N VAL A 35 5.03 -4.62 -3.05
CA VAL A 35 4.27 -3.90 -2.03
C VAL A 35 5.07 -2.67 -1.61
N THR A 36 4.49 -1.49 -1.78
CA THR A 36 5.12 -0.22 -1.39
C THR A 36 4.35 0.43 -0.27
N ILE A 37 5.03 1.08 0.67
CA ILE A 37 4.39 1.82 1.76
C ILE A 37 4.96 3.24 1.73
N PRO A 38 4.12 4.28 1.68
CA PRO A 38 4.59 5.66 1.75
C PRO A 38 5.40 5.89 3.02
N GLN A 39 6.51 6.62 2.90
CA GLN A 39 7.38 6.92 4.04
C GLN A 39 6.59 7.54 5.21
N GLU A 40 5.63 8.40 4.92
CA GLU A 40 4.77 9.05 5.93
C GLU A 40 3.91 8.06 6.73
N VAL A 41 3.52 6.93 6.14
CA VAL A 41 2.80 5.85 6.84
C VAL A 41 3.76 5.09 7.75
N VAL A 42 4.97 4.80 7.25
CA VAL A 42 6.02 4.14 8.03
C VAL A 42 6.42 4.99 9.24
N GLU A 43 6.61 6.30 9.05
CA GLU A 43 6.97 7.23 10.13
C GLU A 43 5.88 7.28 11.20
N ARG A 44 4.60 7.39 10.84
CA ARG A 44 3.49 7.34 11.80
C ARG A 44 3.46 6.03 12.59
N HIS A 45 3.72 4.91 11.91
CA HIS A 45 3.71 3.61 12.59
C HIS A 45 4.87 3.48 13.58
N ILE A 46 6.09 3.78 13.13
CA ILE A 46 7.33 3.53 13.89
C ILE A 46 7.61 4.61 14.93
N LEU A 47 7.40 5.88 14.59
CA LEU A 47 7.74 7.03 15.44
C LEU A 47 6.59 7.42 16.37
N ASP A 48 5.37 7.43 15.87
CA ASP A 48 4.19 7.86 16.64
C ASP A 48 3.45 6.69 17.31
N GLY A 49 3.87 5.45 17.05
CA GLY A 49 3.28 4.24 17.62
C GLY A 49 1.85 3.97 17.15
N TYR A 50 1.46 4.50 16.00
CA TYR A 50 0.14 4.26 15.43
C TYR A 50 0.04 2.82 14.95
N SER A 51 -1.14 2.20 15.03
CA SER A 51 -1.37 0.95 14.30
C SER A 51 -1.24 1.19 12.78
N PRO A 52 -0.87 0.18 11.98
CA PRO A 52 -0.83 0.32 10.52
C PRO A 52 -2.15 0.81 9.94
N VAL A 53 -3.28 0.33 10.49
CA VAL A 53 -4.63 0.76 10.10
C VAL A 53 -4.83 2.27 10.29
N ARG A 54 -4.45 2.78 11.46
CA ARG A 54 -4.57 4.22 11.76
C ARG A 54 -3.65 5.06 10.88
N ALA A 55 -2.40 4.63 10.71
CA ALA A 55 -1.43 5.32 9.89
C ALA A 55 -1.92 5.48 8.44
N TRP A 56 -2.47 4.40 7.85
CA TRP A 56 -3.08 4.44 6.52
C TRP A 56 -4.34 5.30 6.45
N ARG A 57 -5.22 5.20 7.45
CA ARG A 57 -6.43 6.03 7.51
C ARG A 57 -6.08 7.52 7.49
N GLU A 58 -5.16 7.95 8.34
CA GLU A 58 -4.76 9.36 8.44
C GLU A 58 -4.02 9.83 7.19
N TYR A 59 -3.16 8.99 6.60
CA TYR A 59 -2.52 9.29 5.31
C TYR A 59 -3.54 9.48 4.17
N LYS A 60 -4.63 8.72 4.18
CA LYS A 60 -5.74 8.87 3.22
C LYS A 60 -6.71 10.02 3.58
N GLY A 61 -6.47 10.74 4.67
CA GLY A 61 -7.31 11.86 5.12
C GLY A 61 -8.71 11.46 5.58
N LEU A 62 -8.91 10.20 6.00
CA LEU A 62 -10.21 9.67 6.39
C LEU A 62 -10.42 9.77 7.91
N SER A 63 -11.64 10.03 8.34
CA SER A 63 -12.05 9.94 9.75
C SER A 63 -12.41 8.50 10.15
N GLU A 64 -12.33 8.18 11.44
CA GLU A 64 -12.78 6.88 11.96
C GLU A 64 -14.23 6.58 11.59
N GLN A 65 -15.09 7.61 11.62
CA GLN A 65 -16.52 7.46 11.33
C GLN A 65 -16.76 7.12 9.85
N GLU A 66 -16.00 7.71 8.93
CA GLU A 66 -16.10 7.39 7.50
C GLU A 66 -15.68 5.94 7.22
N VAL A 67 -14.56 5.49 7.80
CA VAL A 67 -14.09 4.11 7.59
C VAL A 67 -15.06 3.11 8.23
N ALA A 68 -15.53 3.39 9.46
CA ALA A 68 -16.53 2.55 10.12
C ALA A 68 -17.83 2.43 9.30
N ALA A 69 -18.31 3.54 8.73
CA ALA A 69 -19.48 3.55 7.87
C ALA A 69 -19.26 2.73 6.58
N ARG A 70 -18.10 2.88 5.92
CA ARG A 70 -17.73 2.09 4.74
C ARG A 70 -17.59 0.59 5.06
N MET A 71 -17.17 0.25 6.27
CA MET A 71 -17.10 -1.12 6.77
C MET A 71 -18.46 -1.69 7.23
N GLY A 72 -19.46 -0.84 7.44
CA GLY A 72 -20.76 -1.24 7.98
C GLY A 72 -20.71 -1.64 9.46
N ILE A 73 -19.83 -1.04 10.26
CA ILE A 73 -19.68 -1.29 11.69
C ILE A 73 -19.84 0.00 12.51
N SER A 74 -19.96 -0.11 13.84
CA SER A 74 -19.96 1.07 14.71
C SER A 74 -18.58 1.73 14.74
N GLN A 75 -18.55 3.05 14.93
CA GLN A 75 -17.30 3.79 15.16
C GLN A 75 -16.52 3.18 16.33
N SER A 76 -17.18 2.85 17.43
CA SER A 76 -16.53 2.22 18.59
C SER A 76 -15.86 0.88 18.27
N ALA A 77 -16.45 0.06 17.40
CA ALA A 77 -15.85 -1.19 16.95
C ALA A 77 -14.63 -0.92 16.06
N TYR A 78 -14.68 0.11 15.23
CA TYR A 78 -13.56 0.54 14.41
C TYR A 78 -12.40 1.10 15.26
N SER A 79 -12.66 1.96 16.25
CA SER A 79 -11.61 2.50 17.12
C SER A 79 -10.90 1.40 17.92
N GLN A 80 -11.55 0.26 18.19
CA GLN A 80 -10.88 -0.91 18.78
C GLN A 80 -9.89 -1.58 17.81
N MET A 81 -10.15 -1.52 16.51
CA MET A 81 -9.24 -2.04 15.47
C MET A 81 -8.01 -1.18 15.28
N GLU A 82 -8.08 0.12 15.59
CA GLU A 82 -6.95 1.05 15.48
C GLU A 82 -5.99 1.01 16.67
N ARG A 83 -6.29 0.24 17.71
CA ARG A 83 -5.38 0.08 18.86
C ARG A 83 -4.07 -0.57 18.42
N PRO A 84 -2.90 -0.11 18.86
CA PRO A 84 -1.61 -0.69 18.48
C PRO A 84 -1.52 -2.20 18.77
N GLU A 85 -2.22 -2.70 19.78
CA GLU A 85 -2.22 -4.10 20.20
C GLU A 85 -3.33 -4.94 19.52
N ALA A 86 -4.13 -4.33 18.64
CA ALA A 86 -5.25 -5.01 18.00
C ALA A 86 -4.76 -6.11 17.04
N ARG A 87 -5.15 -7.36 17.33
CA ARG A 87 -4.90 -8.49 16.42
C ARG A 87 -6.12 -8.74 15.55
N LEU A 88 -6.07 -8.21 14.32
CA LEU A 88 -7.16 -8.35 13.36
C LEU A 88 -7.12 -9.71 12.68
N ARG A 89 -8.32 -10.26 12.41
CA ARG A 89 -8.45 -11.47 11.60
C ARG A 89 -8.14 -11.14 10.14
N SER A 90 -7.59 -12.11 9.40
CA SER A 90 -7.35 -11.97 7.95
C SER A 90 -8.58 -11.45 7.19
N THR A 91 -9.78 -11.93 7.52
CA THR A 91 -11.02 -11.43 6.91
C THR A 91 -11.30 -9.95 7.15
N THR A 92 -10.93 -9.43 8.32
CA THR A 92 -11.04 -8.00 8.65
C THR A 92 -9.98 -7.18 7.93
N ILE A 93 -8.75 -7.68 7.86
CA ILE A 93 -7.65 -7.05 7.12
C ILE A 93 -8.03 -6.86 5.64
N HIS A 94 -8.56 -7.89 4.99
CA HIS A 94 -8.99 -7.78 3.59
C HIS A 94 -10.12 -6.76 3.38
N LYS A 95 -11.06 -6.67 4.33
CA LYS A 95 -12.12 -5.66 4.29
C LYS A 95 -11.57 -4.25 4.47
N LEU A 96 -10.67 -4.05 5.42
CA LEU A 96 -10.01 -2.77 5.67
C LEU A 96 -9.19 -2.32 4.47
N ALA A 97 -8.36 -3.22 3.93
CA ALA A 97 -7.55 -2.97 2.75
C ALA A 97 -8.40 -2.49 1.56
N LYS A 98 -9.54 -3.15 1.32
CA LYS A 98 -10.51 -2.73 0.30
C LYS A 98 -11.09 -1.33 0.57
N VAL A 99 -11.44 -1.02 1.82
CA VAL A 99 -12.03 0.28 2.19
C VAL A 99 -11.01 1.43 2.10
N LEU A 100 -9.75 1.14 2.40
CA LEU A 100 -8.62 2.08 2.36
C LEU A 100 -7.96 2.16 0.97
N GLU A 101 -8.40 1.34 0.02
CA GLU A 101 -7.86 1.25 -1.34
C GLU A 101 -6.36 0.96 -1.34
N ILE A 102 -5.98 -0.09 -0.60
CA ILE A 102 -4.62 -0.62 -0.47
C ILE A 102 -4.66 -2.15 -0.58
N SER A 103 -3.50 -2.77 -0.75
CA SER A 103 -3.37 -4.22 -0.68
C SER A 103 -3.35 -4.69 0.79
N PRO A 104 -3.83 -5.92 1.10
CA PRO A 104 -3.77 -6.48 2.44
C PRO A 104 -2.35 -6.52 3.03
N GLU A 105 -1.35 -6.74 2.18
CA GLU A 105 0.07 -6.81 2.55
C GLU A 105 0.59 -5.45 3.04
N GLN A 106 0.00 -4.34 2.59
CA GLN A 106 0.36 -3.00 3.08
C GLN A 106 -0.08 -2.74 4.54
N LEU A 107 -0.94 -3.58 5.11
CA LEU A 107 -1.34 -3.53 6.53
C LEU A 107 -0.51 -4.44 7.44
N ASP A 108 0.39 -5.25 6.86
CA ASP A 108 1.30 -6.15 7.56
C ASP A 108 2.67 -5.49 7.72
N VAL A 109 2.73 -4.46 8.56
CA VAL A 109 3.91 -3.63 8.84
C VAL A 109 4.39 -3.84 10.27
#